data_AF-A0AAW8LHL8-F1
#
_entry.id   AF-A0AAW8LHL8-F1
#
_cell.length_a   1.000
_cell.length_b   1.000
_cell.length_c   1.000
_cell.angle_alpha   90.00
_cell.angle_beta   90.00
_cell.angle_gamma   90.00
#
_symmetry.space_group_name_H-M   'P 1'
#
loop_
_entity.id
_entity.type
_entity.pdbx_description
1 polymer ?
#
loop_
_entity_poly.entity_id
_entity_poly.type
_entity_poly.pdbx_seq_one_letter_code
_entity_poly.pdbx_strand_id
1 'polypeptide(L)'
;MNAMVKVQNIMQAVDWGKYSLEEWLYQFGAWMNSVAGTCGKSINPIAVAMDEAIVKQRKFKLGVRKTRQVIADSMLVEDKPRLTRTNIVCQIDDNEARAVQRLILDMQGQSEIMNEWMDAIICRYFYGNSWSQMVTPERSRYGAEQDVKCGLAALHCRYKFIEYK
;
A
#
# COMPACT_ATOMS: atom_id res chain seq x y z
N MET A 1 42.78 -9.16 4.15
CA MET A 1 41.93 -8.08 3.61
C MET A 1 40.52 -8.31 4.15
N ASN A 2 40.08 -7.49 5.10
CA ASN A 2 38.71 -7.56 5.58
C ASN A 2 37.85 -6.81 4.57
N ALA A 3 37.07 -7.55 3.78
CA ALA A 3 36.08 -6.97 2.90
C ALA A 3 35.09 -6.20 3.78
N MET A 4 35.09 -4.88 3.65
CA MET A 4 34.07 -4.01 4.25
C MET A 4 32.76 -4.36 3.56
N VAL A 5 31.96 -5.24 4.16
CA VAL A 5 30.62 -5.58 3.67
C VAL A 5 29.83 -4.27 3.72
N LYS A 6 29.66 -3.65 2.55
CA LYS A 6 28.85 -2.44 2.41
C LYS A 6 27.43 -2.84 2.80
N VAL A 7 26.94 -2.33 3.93
CA VAL A 7 25.55 -2.56 4.36
C VAL A 7 24.65 -2.01 3.26
N GLN A 8 24.16 -2.90 2.39
CA GLN A 8 23.24 -2.52 1.33
C GLN A 8 21.90 -2.23 1.99
N ASN A 9 21.34 -1.05 1.72
CA ASN A 9 19.97 -0.75 2.12
C ASN A 9 19.04 -1.69 1.32
N ILE A 10 17.94 -2.17 1.90
CA ILE A 10 16.98 -3.08 1.26
C ILE A 10 16.56 -2.58 -0.13
N MET A 11 16.39 -1.26 -0.29
CA MET A 11 16.09 -0.62 -1.58
C MET A 11 17.13 -0.85 -2.68
N GLN A 12 18.39 -1.13 -2.32
CA GLN A 12 19.51 -1.38 -3.25
C GLN A 12 19.72 -2.86 -3.53
N ALA A 13 19.21 -3.74 -2.68
CA ALA A 13 19.36 -5.19 -2.81
C ALA A 13 18.27 -5.82 -3.71
N VAL A 14 17.14 -5.12 -3.89
CA VAL A 14 16.03 -5.58 -4.75
C VAL A 14 16.35 -5.35 -6.21
N ASP A 15 16.13 -6.38 -7.03
CA ASP A 15 16.19 -6.29 -8.49
C ASP A 15 14.92 -5.64 -9.04
N TRP A 16 14.88 -4.31 -9.07
CA TRP A 16 13.73 -3.54 -9.57
C TRP A 16 13.43 -3.74 -11.06
N GLY A 17 14.33 -4.38 -11.83
CA GLY A 17 14.10 -4.74 -13.22
C GLY A 17 13.21 -5.98 -13.42
N LYS A 18 12.93 -6.73 -12.34
CA LYS A 18 12.11 -7.95 -12.36
C LYS A 18 10.66 -7.69 -12.79
N TYR A 19 10.09 -6.55 -12.42
CA TYR A 19 8.69 -6.20 -12.65
C TYR A 19 8.54 -4.70 -12.97
N SER A 20 7.48 -4.34 -13.69
CA SER A 20 7.03 -2.95 -13.78
C SER A 20 6.45 -2.45 -12.45
N LEU A 21 6.29 -1.14 -12.29
CA LEU A 21 5.77 -0.51 -11.07
C LEU A 21 4.41 -1.10 -10.66
N GLU A 22 3.48 -1.24 -11.61
CA GLU A 22 2.17 -1.81 -11.31
C GLU A 22 2.25 -3.28 -10.91
N GLU A 23 3.09 -4.06 -11.57
CA GLU A 23 3.31 -5.48 -11.24
C GLU A 23 3.92 -5.63 -9.85
N TRP A 24 4.87 -4.77 -9.45
CA TRP A 24 5.39 -4.73 -8.08
C TRP A 24 4.28 -4.50 -7.05
N LEU A 25 3.37 -3.56 -7.33
CA LEU A 25 2.25 -3.25 -6.44
C LEU A 25 1.25 -4.42 -6.36
N TYR A 26 0.96 -5.09 -7.48
CA TYR A 26 0.12 -6.30 -7.50
C TYR A 26 0.77 -7.47 -6.76
N GLN A 27 2.08 -7.69 -6.95
CA GLN A 27 2.82 -8.74 -6.24
C GLN A 27 2.80 -8.50 -4.73
N PHE A 28 2.89 -7.24 -4.29
CA PHE A 28 2.74 -6.91 -2.88
C PHE A 28 1.33 -7.22 -2.34
N GLY A 29 0.27 -6.93 -3.09
CA GLY A 29 -1.10 -7.34 -2.73
C GLY A 29 -1.26 -8.87 -2.66
N ALA A 30 -0.66 -9.60 -3.61
CA ALA A 30 -0.63 -11.06 -3.59
C ALA A 30 0.15 -11.61 -2.37
N TRP A 31 1.28 -10.97 -2.04
CA TRP A 31 2.06 -11.30 -0.85
C TRP A 31 1.25 -11.07 0.43
N MET A 32 0.60 -9.91 0.58
CA MET A 32 -0.31 -9.63 1.72
C MET A 32 -1.39 -10.70 1.88
N ASN A 33 -1.97 -11.16 0.76
CA ASN A 33 -2.96 -12.25 0.76
C ASN A 33 -2.34 -13.60 1.19
N SER A 34 -1.11 -13.90 0.76
CA SER A 34 -0.42 -15.15 1.09
C SER A 34 -0.02 -15.24 2.57
N VAL A 35 0.31 -14.11 3.19
CA VAL A 35 0.67 -14.01 4.62
C VAL A 35 -0.53 -13.73 5.53
N ALA A 36 -1.75 -13.68 4.98
CA ALA A 36 -2.98 -13.58 5.75
C ALA A 36 -3.37 -14.95 6.32
N GLY A 37 -3.58 -15.04 7.63
CA GLY A 37 -4.01 -16.29 8.27
C GLY A 37 -5.44 -16.68 7.91
N THR A 38 -5.89 -17.84 8.39
CA THR A 38 -7.21 -18.45 8.10
C THR A 38 -8.40 -17.53 8.40
N CYS A 39 -8.22 -16.54 9.28
CA CYS A 39 -9.25 -15.56 9.65
C CYS A 39 -9.12 -14.20 8.94
N GLY A 40 -8.32 -14.10 7.87
CA GLY A 40 -8.11 -12.86 7.10
C GLY A 40 -7.27 -11.79 7.82
N LYS A 41 -6.80 -12.07 9.04
CA LYS A 41 -5.82 -11.24 9.76
C LYS A 41 -4.42 -11.78 9.49
N SER A 42 -3.50 -10.91 9.04
CA SER A 42 -2.10 -11.29 8.90
C SER A 42 -1.42 -11.34 10.27
N ILE A 43 -0.51 -12.30 10.43
CA ILE A 43 0.42 -12.39 11.58
C ILE A 43 1.80 -11.84 11.18
N ASN A 44 2.03 -11.58 9.89
CA ASN A 44 3.29 -11.06 9.41
C ASN A 44 3.46 -9.58 9.85
N PRO A 45 4.55 -9.24 10.56
CA PRO A 45 4.73 -7.90 11.11
C PRO A 45 4.80 -6.81 10.05
N ILE A 46 5.25 -7.11 8.83
CA ILE A 46 5.30 -6.14 7.71
C ILE A 46 3.88 -5.82 7.25
N ALA A 47 3.03 -6.84 7.05
CA ALA A 47 1.64 -6.66 6.66
C ALA A 47 0.81 -5.96 7.75
N VAL A 48 1.03 -6.33 9.02
CA VAL A 48 0.39 -5.67 10.17
C VAL A 48 0.79 -4.21 10.26
N ALA A 49 2.08 -3.89 10.13
CA ALA A 49 2.54 -2.50 10.15
C ALA A 49 1.95 -1.68 8.99
N MET A 50 1.78 -2.28 7.82
CA MET A 50 1.11 -1.62 6.69
C MET A 50 -0.37 -1.33 7.01
N ASP A 51 -1.10 -2.35 7.49
CA ASP A 51 -2.50 -2.20 7.90
C ASP A 51 -2.67 -1.11 8.97
N GLU A 52 -1.80 -1.08 9.97
CA GLU A 52 -1.81 -0.07 11.03
C GLU A 52 -1.53 1.34 10.51
N ALA A 53 -0.56 1.48 9.60
CA ALA A 53 -0.25 2.77 8.96
C ALA A 53 -1.46 3.32 8.20
N ILE A 54 -2.17 2.47 7.45
CA ILE A 54 -3.38 2.83 6.71
C ILE A 54 -4.49 3.27 7.65
N VAL A 55 -4.77 2.47 8.69
CA VAL A 55 -5.80 2.80 9.69
C VAL A 55 -5.48 4.12 10.38
N LYS A 56 -4.21 4.36 10.73
CA LYS A 56 -3.77 5.61 11.36
C LYS A 56 -3.95 6.81 10.43
N GLN A 57 -3.64 6.66 9.15
CA GLN A 57 -3.81 7.72 8.14
C GLN A 57 -5.29 8.10 7.99
N ARG A 58 -6.19 7.12 7.88
CA ARG A 58 -7.64 7.36 7.77
C ARG A 58 -8.23 7.98 9.04
N LYS A 59 -7.78 7.54 10.23
CA LYS A 59 -8.13 8.17 11.53
C LYS A 59 -7.78 9.66 11.56
N PHE A 60 -6.61 10.01 11.03
CA PHE A 60 -6.18 11.40 10.96
C PHE A 60 -7.07 12.23 10.02
N LYS A 61 -7.43 11.69 8.85
CA LYS A 61 -8.33 12.37 7.88
C LYS A 61 -9.72 12.65 8.46
N LEU A 62 -10.27 11.70 9.21
CA LEU A 62 -11.58 11.87 9.88
C LEU A 62 -11.55 12.83 11.09
N GLY A 63 -10.40 13.46 11.38
CA GLY A 63 -10.29 14.45 12.46
C GLY A 63 -10.52 13.85 13.85
N VAL A 64 -10.22 12.55 14.04
CA VAL A 64 -10.43 11.84 15.30
C VAL A 64 -9.47 12.39 16.37
N ARG A 65 -9.87 13.46 17.05
CA ARG A 65 -9.26 13.90 18.31
C ARG A 65 -9.42 12.76 19.33
N LYS A 66 -8.36 12.51 20.12
CA LYS A 66 -8.24 11.45 21.14
C LYS A 66 -9.53 11.20 21.98
N THR A 67 -10.34 12.23 22.20
CA THR A 67 -11.58 12.20 23.00
C THR A 67 -12.71 11.33 22.42
N ARG A 68 -12.65 10.88 21.16
CA ARG A 68 -13.68 10.01 20.53
C ARG A 68 -13.15 8.63 20.09
N GLN A 69 -12.01 8.20 20.63
CA GLN A 69 -11.33 6.96 20.18
C GLN A 69 -12.21 5.72 20.23
N VAL A 70 -13.02 5.52 21.27
CA VAL A 70 -13.85 4.31 21.41
C VAL A 70 -14.94 4.22 20.34
N ILE A 71 -15.59 5.33 19.99
CA ILE A 71 -16.62 5.39 18.94
C ILE A 71 -15.98 5.34 17.55
N ALA A 72 -14.83 5.99 17.38
CA ALA A 72 -14.07 5.95 16.13
C ALA A 72 -13.57 4.53 15.84
N ASP A 73 -13.04 3.82 16.83
CA ASP A 73 -12.54 2.45 16.64
C ASP A 73 -13.64 1.46 16.22
N SER A 74 -14.89 1.63 16.68
CA SER A 74 -16.02 0.82 16.21
C SER A 74 -16.48 1.17 14.79
N MET A 75 -16.42 2.45 14.39
CA MET A 75 -16.78 2.86 13.02
C MET A 75 -15.71 2.46 11.99
N LEU A 76 -14.45 2.35 12.42
CA LEU A 76 -13.32 2.12 11.52
C LEU A 76 -13.07 0.65 11.14
N VAL A 77 -13.72 -0.30 11.83
CA VAL A 77 -13.75 -1.70 11.37
C VAL A 77 -14.46 -1.79 10.01
N GLU A 78 -15.41 -0.89 9.73
CA GLU A 78 -16.11 -0.82 8.45
C GLU A 78 -15.32 -0.09 7.36
N ASP A 79 -14.39 0.78 7.76
CA ASP A 79 -13.67 1.70 6.87
C ASP A 79 -12.31 1.16 6.39
N LYS A 80 -11.86 -0.02 6.85
CA LYS A 80 -10.68 -0.68 6.26
C LYS A 80 -11.07 -1.25 4.88
N PRO A 81 -10.25 -1.08 3.82
CA PRO A 81 -10.53 -1.72 2.55
C PRO A 81 -10.63 -3.24 2.75
N ARG A 82 -11.72 -3.84 2.26
CA ARG A 82 -11.91 -5.28 2.34
C ARG A 82 -10.92 -5.94 1.39
N LEU A 83 -10.05 -6.79 1.94
CA LEU A 83 -9.10 -7.55 1.14
C LEU A 83 -9.87 -8.48 0.18
N THR A 84 -9.74 -8.21 -1.11
CA THR A 84 -10.28 -9.04 -2.18
C THR A 84 -9.17 -9.96 -2.66
N ARG A 85 -9.38 -11.28 -2.55
CA ARG A 85 -8.40 -12.26 -3.03
C ARG A 85 -8.27 -12.17 -4.54
N THR A 86 -7.08 -11.84 -5.01
CA THR A 86 -6.72 -11.85 -6.42
C THR A 86 -6.12 -13.21 -6.81
N ASN A 87 -6.39 -13.69 -8.03
CA ASN A 87 -5.80 -14.94 -8.58
C ASN A 87 -4.30 -14.80 -8.95
N ILE A 88 -3.61 -13.79 -8.43
CA ILE A 88 -2.19 -13.54 -8.69
C ILE A 88 -1.38 -14.41 -7.75
N VAL A 89 -0.49 -15.23 -8.31
CA VAL A 89 0.48 -16.01 -7.53
C VAL A 89 1.56 -15.07 -7.02
N CYS A 90 1.75 -15.03 -5.69
CA CYS A 90 2.82 -14.29 -5.06
C CYS A 90 4.19 -14.85 -5.46
N GLN A 91 5.05 -14.00 -5.99
CA GLN A 91 6.41 -14.33 -6.44
C GLN A 91 7.47 -13.43 -5.79
N ILE A 92 7.08 -12.65 -4.77
CA ILE A 92 7.99 -11.81 -4.01
C ILE A 92 8.27 -12.38 -2.63
N ASP A 93 9.48 -12.14 -2.13
CA ASP A 93 9.87 -12.47 -0.76
C ASP A 93 9.61 -11.32 0.22
N ASP A 94 9.89 -11.54 1.51
CA ASP A 94 9.65 -10.56 2.57
C ASP A 94 10.55 -9.30 2.46
N ASN A 95 11.75 -9.41 1.87
CA ASN A 95 12.63 -8.26 1.67
C ASN A 95 12.14 -7.40 0.50
N GLU A 96 11.75 -8.03 -0.60
CA GLU A 96 11.10 -7.39 -1.74
C GLU A 96 9.79 -6.72 -1.29
N ALA A 97 8.97 -7.42 -0.50
CA ALA A 97 7.75 -6.85 0.07
C ALA A 97 8.04 -5.63 0.95
N ARG A 98 9.04 -5.71 1.83
CA ARG A 98 9.47 -4.58 2.66
C ARG A 98 9.96 -3.40 1.83
N ALA A 99 10.62 -3.64 0.70
CA ALA A 99 11.03 -2.59 -0.22
C ALA A 99 9.82 -1.91 -0.87
N VAL A 100 8.84 -2.67 -1.34
CA VAL A 100 7.59 -2.11 -1.91
C VAL A 100 6.79 -1.33 -0.86
N GLN A 101 6.70 -1.84 0.38
CA GLN A 101 6.10 -1.10 1.50
C GLN A 101 6.78 0.26 1.70
N ARG A 102 8.11 0.30 1.63
CA ARG A 102 8.88 1.53 1.79
C ARG A 102 8.53 2.58 0.72
N LEU A 103 8.29 2.17 -0.53
CA LEU A 103 7.91 3.07 -1.62
C LEU A 103 6.68 3.91 -1.23
N ILE A 104 5.65 3.26 -0.69
CA ILE A 104 4.39 3.90 -0.30
C ILE A 104 4.57 4.77 0.94
N LEU A 105 5.22 4.24 1.98
CA LEU A 105 5.43 4.96 3.24
C LEU A 105 6.24 6.25 3.04
N ASP A 106 7.18 6.27 2.09
CA ASP A 106 7.99 7.45 1.76
C ASP A 106 7.19 8.58 1.07
N MET A 107 6.07 8.25 0.43
CA MET A 107 5.18 9.23 -0.20
C MET A 107 4.11 9.75 0.77
N GLN A 108 3.75 8.97 1.78
CA GLN A 108 2.74 9.35 2.77
C GLN A 108 3.20 10.52 3.66
N GLY A 109 2.25 11.35 4.08
CA GLY A 109 2.47 12.48 4.99
C GLY A 109 3.01 13.76 4.34
N GLN A 110 3.26 13.76 3.03
CA GLN A 110 3.76 14.94 2.32
C GLN A 110 2.67 15.98 2.05
N SER A 111 1.48 15.55 1.64
CA SER A 111 0.31 16.42 1.45
C SER A 111 -0.98 15.60 1.54
N GLU A 112 -2.11 16.28 1.74
CA GLU A 112 -3.43 15.63 1.74
C GLU A 112 -3.72 14.95 0.39
N ILE A 113 -3.44 15.64 -0.72
CA ILE A 113 -3.64 15.11 -2.07
C ILE A 113 -2.76 13.87 -2.32
N MET A 114 -1.49 13.91 -1.89
CA MET A 114 -0.59 12.76 -2.03
C MET A 114 -1.09 11.56 -1.23
N ASN A 115 -1.61 11.81 -0.02
CA ASN A 115 -2.20 10.80 0.81
C ASN A 115 -3.42 10.15 0.16
N GLU A 116 -4.27 10.93 -0.52
CA GLU A 116 -5.42 10.43 -1.26
C GLU A 116 -5.02 9.55 -2.45
N TRP A 117 -4.01 9.96 -3.21
CA TRP A 117 -3.46 9.14 -4.29
C TRP A 117 -2.86 7.83 -3.77
N MET A 118 -2.08 7.88 -2.69
CA MET A 118 -1.53 6.66 -2.08
C MET A 118 -2.63 5.74 -1.52
N ASP A 119 -3.68 6.29 -0.93
CA ASP A 119 -4.83 5.51 -0.46
C ASP A 119 -5.56 4.81 -1.62
N ALA A 120 -5.69 5.48 -2.77
CA ALA A 120 -6.24 4.89 -3.98
C ALA A 120 -5.37 3.74 -4.52
N ILE A 121 -4.05 3.91 -4.55
CA ILE A 121 -3.08 2.85 -4.92
C ILE A 121 -3.23 1.65 -4.00
N ILE A 122 -3.25 1.87 -2.69
CA ILE A 122 -3.38 0.81 -1.69
C ILE A 122 -4.71 0.06 -1.89
N CYS A 123 -5.83 0.77 -2.04
CA CYS A 123 -7.12 0.13 -2.28
C CYS A 123 -7.11 -0.75 -3.54
N ARG A 124 -6.54 -0.23 -4.64
CA ARG A 124 -6.55 -0.89 -5.94
C ARG A 124 -5.62 -2.10 -5.99
N TYR A 125 -4.36 -1.92 -5.61
CA TYR A 125 -3.30 -2.91 -5.82
C TYR A 125 -3.08 -3.81 -4.61
N PHE A 126 -3.15 -3.27 -3.38
CA PHE A 126 -2.84 -4.06 -2.18
C PHE A 126 -4.07 -4.85 -1.71
N TYR A 127 -5.25 -4.22 -1.73
CA TYR A 127 -6.50 -4.86 -1.36
C TYR A 127 -7.31 -5.43 -2.53
N GLY A 128 -6.86 -5.21 -3.77
CA GLY A 128 -7.50 -5.79 -4.95
C GLY A 128 -8.90 -5.25 -5.26
N ASN A 129 -9.27 -4.07 -4.73
CA ASN A 129 -10.61 -3.51 -4.97
C ASN A 129 -10.80 -3.18 -6.46
N SER A 130 -11.98 -3.48 -6.97
CA SER A 130 -12.44 -3.00 -8.27
C SER A 130 -12.77 -1.50 -8.22
N TRP A 131 -12.79 -0.84 -9.38
CA TRP A 131 -13.17 0.57 -9.49
C TRP A 131 -14.52 0.89 -8.86
N SER A 132 -15.48 -0.01 -8.99
CA SER A 132 -16.82 0.13 -8.40
C SER A 132 -16.78 0.07 -6.87
N GLN A 133 -15.91 -0.77 -6.29
CA GLN A 133 -15.72 -0.86 -4.83
C GLN A 133 -14.96 0.33 -4.24
N MET A 134 -14.28 1.12 -5.09
CA MET A 134 -13.54 2.31 -4.68
C MET A 134 -14.39 3.59 -4.69
N VAL A 135 -15.65 3.51 -5.14
CA VAL A 135 -16.59 4.63 -5.13
C VAL A 135 -17.02 4.93 -3.70
N THR A 136 -16.95 6.20 -3.31
CA THR A 136 -17.47 6.73 -2.03
C THR A 136 -18.44 7.88 -2.32
N PRO A 137 -19.20 8.38 -1.33
CA PRO A 137 -20.05 9.55 -1.53
C PRO A 137 -19.30 10.78 -2.05
N GLU A 138 -18.01 10.90 -1.72
CA GLU A 138 -17.12 12.00 -2.09
C GLU A 138 -16.28 11.72 -3.34
N ARG A 139 -16.17 10.44 -3.77
CA ARG A 139 -15.32 10.02 -4.89
C ARG A 139 -16.07 9.16 -5.89
N SER A 140 -16.20 9.69 -7.11
CA SER A 140 -16.76 8.94 -8.25
C SER A 140 -15.79 7.86 -8.74
N ARG A 141 -16.31 6.93 -9.56
CA ARG A 141 -15.48 5.91 -10.23
C ARG A 141 -14.37 6.55 -11.07
N TYR A 142 -14.70 7.59 -11.83
CA TYR A 142 -13.72 8.32 -12.63
C TYR A 142 -12.67 9.00 -11.74
N GLY A 143 -13.09 9.59 -10.61
CA GLY A 143 -12.18 10.14 -9.62
C GLY A 143 -11.19 9.09 -9.10
N ALA A 144 -11.67 7.90 -8.73
CA ALA A 144 -10.81 6.80 -8.30
C ALA A 144 -9.79 6.37 -9.37
N GLU A 145 -10.20 6.31 -10.64
CA GLU A 145 -9.31 6.02 -11.76
C GLU A 145 -8.23 7.10 -11.95
N GLN A 146 -8.58 8.38 -11.80
CA GLN A 146 -7.62 9.49 -11.88
C GLN A 146 -6.68 9.50 -10.68
N ASP A 147 -7.16 9.28 -9.47
CA ASP A 147 -6.32 9.21 -8.26
C ASP A 147 -5.26 8.12 -8.39
N VAL A 148 -5.63 6.95 -8.90
CA VAL A 148 -4.68 5.85 -9.15
C VAL A 148 -3.65 6.27 -10.21
N LYS A 149 -4.06 6.87 -11.33
CA LYS A 149 -3.13 7.35 -12.36
C LYS A 149 -2.14 8.38 -11.82
N CYS A 150 -2.62 9.35 -11.06
CA CYS A 150 -1.78 10.36 -10.41
C CYS A 150 -0.84 9.74 -9.38
N GLY A 151 -1.30 8.76 -8.60
CA GLY A 151 -0.48 8.02 -7.64
C GLY A 151 0.65 7.23 -8.31
N LEU A 152 0.37 6.52 -9.40
CA LEU A 152 1.39 5.82 -10.18
C LEU A 152 2.41 6.78 -10.78
N ALA A 153 1.96 7.89 -11.36
CA ALA A 153 2.84 8.91 -11.91
C ALA A 153 3.73 9.53 -10.82
N ALA A 154 3.19 9.81 -9.63
CA ALA A 154 3.95 10.32 -8.50
C ALA A 154 5.03 9.34 -8.03
N LEU A 155 4.68 8.05 -7.91
CA LEU A 155 5.62 6.99 -7.57
C LEU A 155 6.72 6.85 -8.62
N HIS A 156 6.37 6.84 -9.91
CA HIS A 156 7.36 6.74 -10.98
C HIS A 156 8.29 7.97 -11.04
N CYS A 157 7.75 9.18 -10.85
CA CYS A 157 8.54 10.40 -10.76
C CYS A 157 9.56 10.35 -9.61
N ARG A 158 9.19 9.76 -8.47
CA ARG A 158 10.08 9.58 -7.31
C ARG A 158 11.09 8.46 -7.51
N TYR A 159 10.65 7.35 -8.09
CA TYR A 159 11.40 6.11 -8.25
C TYR A 159 11.61 5.78 -9.72
N LYS A 160 12.32 6.67 -10.43
CA LYS A 160 12.55 6.58 -11.89
C LYS A 160 13.28 5.31 -12.35
N PHE A 161 13.91 4.60 -11.42
CA PHE A 161 14.59 3.33 -11.72
C PHE A 161 13.62 2.15 -11.87
N ILE A 162 12.36 2.29 -11.48
CA ILE A 162 11.32 1.28 -11.68
C ILE A 162 10.64 1.55 -13.01
N GLU A 163 10.55 0.53 -13.85
CA GLU A 163 9.89 0.63 -15.15
C GLU A 163 8.39 0.96 -14.99
N TYR A 164 7.91 1.97 -15.71
CA TYR A 164 6.49 2.32 -15.78
C TYR A 164 6.03 2.14 -17.24
N LYS A 165 5.00 1.30 -17.44
CA LYS A 165 4.49 0.90 -18.76
C LYS A 165 3.11 1.50 -19.02
#